data_AF-A0A925Y9J9-F1
#
_entry.id   AF-A0A925Y9J9-F1
#
_cell.length_a   1.000
_cell.length_b   1.000
_cell.length_c   1.000
_cell.angle_alpha   90.00
_cell.angle_beta   90.00
_cell.angle_gamma   90.00
#
_symmetry.space_group_name_H-M   'P 1'
#
loop_
_entity.id
_entity.type
_entity.pdbx_description
1 polymer ?
#
loop_
_entity_poly.entity_id
_entity_poly.type
_entity_poly.pdbx_seq_one_letter_code
_entity_poly.pdbx_strand_id
1 'polypeptide(L)'
;MQLLRPFAFVDDGGFTWEVPAGTVVNGASIPQVFWSFGPPFVGDYRRASVVHDHFCVVRTRPSQDVHRMFHEGCLLGGVSSVRAGTMYLAVRTFGPNWTVLASALSVPGAESLTAGETIGLSTSMDSCDYAEMLRWIEETDPDVAEIDARANAMTRTFPAVSMSTPDFGPATQ
;
A
#
# COMPACT_ATOMS: atom_id res chain seq x y z
N MET A 1 13.61 6.99 -10.17
CA MET A 1 14.86 6.28 -9.80
C MET A 1 14.87 4.92 -10.49
N GLN A 2 16.04 4.36 -10.83
CA GLN A 2 16.16 2.99 -11.33
C GLN A 2 17.18 2.22 -10.49
N LEU A 3 16.89 0.96 -10.17
CA LEU A 3 17.83 0.08 -9.47
C LEU A 3 18.93 -0.39 -10.42
N LEU A 4 20.19 -0.23 -10.02
CA LEU A 4 21.35 -0.71 -10.80
C LEU A 4 21.73 -2.16 -10.46
N ARG A 5 21.31 -2.65 -9.29
CA ARG A 5 21.58 -4.00 -8.78
C ARG A 5 20.30 -4.54 -8.15
N PRO A 6 20.12 -5.87 -8.08
CA PRO A 6 19.01 -6.44 -7.33
C PRO A 6 19.08 -6.00 -5.87
N PHE A 7 17.91 -5.84 -5.26
CA PHE A 7 17.74 -5.51 -3.86
C PHE A 7 16.75 -6.49 -3.24
N ALA A 8 16.97 -6.86 -1.98
CA ALA A 8 16.05 -7.72 -1.26
C ALA A 8 15.88 -7.22 0.17
N PHE A 9 14.67 -7.37 0.69
CA PHE A 9 14.35 -7.19 2.10
C PHE A 9 13.82 -8.51 2.65
N VAL A 10 14.21 -8.89 3.86
CA VAL A 10 13.71 -10.09 4.54
C VAL A 10 12.90 -9.60 5.72
N ASP A 11 11.62 -9.96 5.76
CA ASP A 11 10.72 -9.61 6.86
C ASP A 11 10.90 -10.52 8.08
N ASP A 12 10.24 -10.17 9.18
CA ASP A 12 10.21 -10.94 10.42
C ASP A 12 9.67 -12.38 10.25
N GLY A 13 8.82 -12.59 9.25
CA GLY A 13 8.28 -13.88 8.84
C GLY A 13 9.26 -14.72 8.02
N GLY A 14 10.43 -14.18 7.67
CA GLY A 14 11.45 -14.83 6.85
C GLY A 14 11.15 -14.84 5.35
N PHE A 15 10.13 -14.12 4.90
CA PHE A 15 9.85 -13.97 3.48
C PHE A 15 10.79 -12.95 2.84
N THR A 16 11.31 -13.30 1.66
CA THR A 16 12.27 -12.46 0.93
C THR A 16 11.54 -11.65 -0.15
N TRP A 17 11.52 -10.35 0.03
CA TRP A 17 10.96 -9.36 -0.89
C TRP A 17 12.02 -8.93 -1.90
N GLU A 18 12.12 -9.67 -3.00
CA GLU A 18 13.10 -9.41 -4.05
C GLU A 18 12.63 -8.32 -5.03
N VAL A 19 13.55 -7.43 -5.38
CA VAL A 19 13.37 -6.40 -6.39
C VAL A 19 14.49 -6.52 -7.43
N PRO A 20 14.17 -6.81 -8.70
CA PRO A 20 15.19 -7.03 -9.72
C PRO A 20 15.91 -5.72 -10.08
N ALA A 21 17.15 -5.86 -10.57
CA ALA A 21 17.85 -4.76 -11.22
C ALA A 21 17.05 -4.25 -12.42
N GLY A 22 17.14 -2.95 -12.69
CA GLY A 22 16.40 -2.30 -13.76
C GLY A 22 15.00 -1.84 -13.35
N THR A 23 14.48 -2.23 -12.18
CA THR A 23 13.19 -1.74 -11.66
C THR A 23 13.18 -0.22 -11.56
N VAL A 24 12.17 0.40 -12.16
CA VAL A 24 11.93 1.84 -12.07
C VAL A 24 11.02 2.13 -10.87
N VAL A 25 11.53 2.92 -9.93
CA VAL A 25 10.89 3.30 -8.67
C VAL A 25 10.61 4.80 -8.75
N ASN A 26 9.36 5.21 -8.56
CA ASN A 26 8.93 6.59 -8.72
C ASN A 26 8.47 7.26 -7.41
N GLY A 27 8.44 6.51 -6.30
CA GLY A 27 8.02 6.97 -4.98
C GLY A 27 6.55 7.40 -4.91
N ALA A 28 5.76 7.12 -5.95
CA ALA A 28 4.39 7.59 -6.09
C ALA A 28 3.37 6.74 -5.34
N SER A 29 3.78 5.56 -4.85
CA SER A 29 2.93 4.71 -4.01
C SER A 29 2.74 5.28 -2.59
N ILE A 30 3.59 6.22 -2.18
CA ILE A 30 3.44 6.99 -0.94
C ILE A 30 2.73 8.30 -1.31
N PRO A 31 1.53 8.59 -0.76
CA PRO A 31 0.74 9.75 -1.14
C PRO A 31 1.53 11.06 -1.01
N GLN A 32 1.43 11.94 -2.01
CA GLN A 32 2.22 13.18 -2.09
C GLN A 32 2.03 14.12 -0.89
N VAL A 33 0.89 14.04 -0.18
CA VAL A 33 0.66 14.81 1.05
C VAL A 33 1.69 14.48 2.15
N PHE A 34 2.33 13.30 2.08
CA PHE A 34 3.41 12.92 3.01
C PHE A 34 4.80 13.39 2.59
N TRP A 35 4.94 14.02 1.41
CA TRP A 35 6.20 14.62 0.99
C TRP A 35 6.57 15.85 1.84
N SER A 36 5.60 16.43 2.55
CA SER A 36 5.82 17.45 3.58
C SER A 36 6.65 16.95 4.78
N PHE A 37 6.76 15.63 4.99
CA PHE A 37 7.57 15.01 6.05
C PHE A 37 8.96 14.53 5.56
N GLY A 38 9.28 14.77 4.29
CA GLY A 38 10.51 14.37 3.62
C GLY A 38 10.23 13.81 2.23
N PRO A 39 11.05 14.13 1.21
CA PRO A 39 10.85 13.57 -0.12
C PRO A 39 11.13 12.05 -0.13
N PRO A 40 10.40 11.26 -0.94
CA PRO A 40 10.44 9.78 -0.95
C PRO A 40 11.80 9.14 -1.31
N PHE A 41 12.81 9.98 -1.57
CA PHE A 41 14.15 9.59 -2.00
C PHE A 41 15.25 9.98 -1.01
N VAL A 42 14.91 10.55 0.14
CA VAL A 42 15.88 10.98 1.17
C VAL A 42 15.51 10.39 2.53
N GLY A 43 16.52 9.94 3.27
CA GLY A 43 16.36 9.42 4.63
C GLY A 43 16.17 7.91 4.72
N ASP A 44 15.76 7.48 5.91
CA ASP A 44 15.86 6.11 6.42
C ASP A 44 14.89 5.11 5.77
N TYR A 45 13.79 5.60 5.17
CA TYR A 45 12.77 4.78 4.53
C TYR A 45 12.98 4.55 3.02
N ARG A 46 14.00 5.15 2.40
CA ARG A 46 14.24 5.03 0.94
C ARG A 46 14.36 3.57 0.48
N ARG A 47 14.96 2.71 1.30
CA ARG A 47 15.09 1.28 0.96
C ARG A 47 13.75 0.56 1.03
N ALA A 48 12.92 0.90 2.01
CA ALA A 48 11.57 0.35 2.14
C ALA A 48 10.66 0.79 0.97
N SER A 49 10.75 2.06 0.54
CA SER A 49 9.93 2.57 -0.56
C SER A 49 10.21 1.89 -1.90
N VAL A 50 11.45 1.44 -2.14
CA VAL A 50 11.82 0.64 -3.33
C VAL A 50 11.04 -0.66 -3.40
N VAL A 51 10.98 -1.40 -2.30
CA VAL A 51 10.26 -2.67 -2.23
C VAL A 51 8.76 -2.43 -2.33
N HIS A 52 8.25 -1.45 -1.60
CA HIS A 52 6.84 -1.08 -1.63
C HIS A 52 6.36 -0.72 -3.04
N ASP A 53 7.06 0.19 -3.74
CA ASP A 53 6.76 0.58 -5.12
C ASP A 53 6.72 -0.64 -6.06
N HIS A 54 7.72 -1.51 -5.97
CA HIS A 54 7.79 -2.70 -6.82
C HIS A 54 6.57 -3.61 -6.62
N PHE A 55 6.24 -3.90 -5.36
CA PHE A 55 5.13 -4.79 -5.01
C PHE A 55 3.75 -4.14 -5.23
N CYS A 56 3.63 -2.82 -5.21
CA CYS A 56 2.43 -2.10 -5.67
C CYS A 56 2.17 -2.26 -7.17
N VAL A 57 3.22 -2.46 -7.97
CA VAL A 57 3.13 -2.72 -9.42
C VAL A 57 2.85 -4.20 -9.71
N VAL A 58 3.65 -5.11 -9.15
CA VAL A 58 3.54 -6.55 -9.49
C VAL A 58 2.38 -7.25 -8.79
N ARG A 59 1.93 -6.74 -7.63
CA ARG A 59 0.75 -7.20 -6.89
C ARG A 59 0.72 -8.71 -6.59
N THR A 60 1.88 -9.35 -6.50
CA THR A 60 2.03 -10.78 -6.20
C THR A 60 1.73 -11.14 -4.74
N ARG A 61 1.50 -10.14 -3.89
CA ARG A 61 1.13 -10.25 -2.48
C ARG A 61 -0.04 -9.31 -2.18
N PRO A 62 -0.92 -9.62 -1.21
CA PRO A 62 -1.95 -8.70 -0.74
C PRO A 62 -1.37 -7.35 -0.34
N SER A 63 -2.08 -6.27 -0.66
CA SER A 63 -1.65 -4.90 -0.34
C SER A 63 -1.33 -4.72 1.16
N GLN A 64 -2.10 -5.34 2.05
CA GLN A 64 -1.86 -5.29 3.49
C GLN A 64 -0.47 -5.79 3.89
N ASP A 65 -0.01 -6.90 3.30
CA ASP A 65 1.33 -7.45 3.56
C ASP A 65 2.41 -6.51 3.03
N VAL A 66 2.19 -5.92 1.85
CA VAL A 66 3.11 -4.96 1.24
C VAL A 66 3.24 -3.70 2.10
N HIS A 67 2.14 -3.17 2.62
CA HIS A 67 2.14 -2.00 3.52
C HIS A 67 2.79 -2.33 4.87
N ARG A 68 2.58 -3.53 5.41
CA ARG A 68 3.23 -3.98 6.65
C ARG A 68 4.74 -4.14 6.49
N MET A 69 5.18 -4.74 5.38
CA MET A 69 6.60 -4.81 5.03
C MET A 69 7.22 -3.41 4.93
N PHE A 70 6.50 -2.44 4.34
CA PHE A 70 6.98 -1.07 4.29
C PHE A 70 7.17 -0.45 5.68
N HIS A 71 6.23 -0.68 6.60
CA HIS A 71 6.35 -0.25 8.01
C HIS A 71 7.59 -0.85 8.68
N GLU A 72 7.77 -2.17 8.57
CA GLU A 72 8.92 -2.87 9.13
C GLU A 72 10.24 -2.38 8.52
N GLY A 73 10.29 -2.23 7.21
CA GLY A 73 11.44 -1.68 6.50
C GLY A 73 11.77 -0.24 6.91
N CYS A 74 10.77 0.56 7.31
CA CYS A 74 10.99 1.89 7.88
C CYS A 74 11.66 1.80 9.26
N LEU A 75 11.14 0.95 10.16
CA LEU A 75 11.70 0.75 11.51
C LEU A 75 13.16 0.29 11.44
N LEU A 76 13.44 -0.77 10.66
CA LEU A 76 14.79 -1.28 10.44
C LEU A 76 15.69 -0.30 9.68
N GLY A 77 15.08 0.62 8.94
CA GLY A 77 15.75 1.72 8.27
C GLY A 77 16.28 2.79 9.24
N GLY A 78 15.73 2.90 10.46
CA GLY A 78 16.04 3.94 11.44
C GLY A 78 14.92 4.98 11.64
N VAL A 79 13.76 4.80 10.99
CA VAL A 79 12.60 5.67 11.21
C VAL A 79 12.03 5.42 12.61
N SER A 80 11.70 6.48 13.35
CA SER A 80 11.04 6.33 14.66
C SER A 80 9.70 5.60 14.55
N SER A 81 9.32 4.86 15.60
CA SER A 81 8.08 4.08 15.68
C SER A 81 6.84 4.91 15.33
N VAL A 82 6.63 6.03 16.00
CA VAL A 82 5.54 6.98 15.73
C VAL A 82 5.49 7.42 14.26
N ARG A 83 6.65 7.71 13.68
CA ARG A 83 6.74 8.16 12.28
C ARG A 83 6.44 7.01 11.32
N ALA A 84 6.97 5.81 11.58
CA ALA A 84 6.69 4.63 10.79
C ALA A 84 5.19 4.29 10.86
N GLY A 85 4.57 4.33 12.05
CA GLY A 85 3.14 4.09 12.25
C GLY A 85 2.26 5.10 11.48
N THR A 86 2.64 6.38 11.50
CA THR A 86 1.98 7.42 10.69
C THR A 86 2.09 7.16 9.19
N MET A 87 3.28 6.79 8.72
CA MET A 87 3.53 6.45 7.31
C MET A 87 2.77 5.18 6.90
N TYR A 88 2.65 4.20 7.80
CA TYR A 88 1.87 2.98 7.60
C TYR A 88 0.37 3.29 7.44
N LEU A 89 -0.20 4.07 8.35
CA LEU A 89 -1.60 4.49 8.27
C LEU A 89 -1.90 5.18 6.93
N ALA A 90 -0.98 6.01 6.45
CA ALA A 90 -1.10 6.71 5.17
C ALA A 90 -1.18 5.76 3.97
N VAL A 91 -0.19 4.87 3.82
CA VAL A 91 -0.15 3.93 2.67
C VAL A 91 -1.29 2.93 2.74
N ARG A 92 -1.70 2.52 3.94
CA ARG A 92 -2.86 1.64 4.15
C ARG A 92 -4.17 2.30 3.72
N THR A 93 -4.33 3.58 4.01
CA THR A 93 -5.61 4.30 3.80
C THR A 93 -5.73 4.78 2.35
N PHE A 94 -4.66 5.36 1.82
CA PHE A 94 -4.65 6.08 0.54
C PHE A 94 -3.74 5.47 -0.53
N GLY A 95 -2.94 4.45 -0.18
CA GLY A 95 -2.14 3.72 -1.14
C GLY A 95 -3.00 2.79 -2.00
N PRO A 96 -2.41 2.18 -3.04
CA PRO A 96 -3.12 1.21 -3.86
C PRO A 96 -3.53 0.01 -2.99
N ASN A 97 -4.80 -0.40 -3.08
CA ASN A 97 -5.33 -1.48 -2.27
C ASN A 97 -5.83 -2.60 -3.19
N TRP A 98 -5.43 -3.82 -2.86
CA TRP A 98 -5.83 -5.03 -3.58
C TRP A 98 -5.68 -6.26 -2.70
N THR A 99 -6.39 -7.33 -3.08
CA THR A 99 -6.23 -8.66 -2.50
C THR A 99 -6.00 -9.69 -3.60
N VAL A 100 -5.37 -10.82 -3.25
CA VAL A 100 -5.13 -11.94 -4.15
C VAL A 100 -6.07 -13.08 -3.75
N LEU A 101 -6.86 -13.57 -4.70
CA LEU A 101 -7.83 -14.63 -4.43
C LEU A 101 -7.11 -15.94 -4.09
N ALA A 102 -7.31 -16.42 -2.87
CA ALA A 102 -6.80 -17.73 -2.44
C ALA A 102 -7.53 -18.90 -3.13
N SER A 103 -8.77 -18.69 -3.57
CA SER A 103 -9.61 -19.67 -4.24
C SER A 103 -10.50 -19.00 -5.29
N ALA A 104 -10.96 -19.77 -6.26
CA ALA A 104 -11.94 -19.30 -7.23
C ALA A 104 -13.22 -18.82 -6.52
N LEU A 105 -13.79 -17.73 -7.02
CA LEU A 105 -14.98 -17.08 -6.46
C LEU A 105 -16.04 -16.96 -7.55
N SER A 106 -17.16 -17.65 -7.35
CA SER A 106 -18.27 -17.70 -8.32
C SER A 106 -19.53 -17.13 -7.67
N VAL A 107 -19.97 -15.97 -8.17
CA VAL A 107 -21.24 -15.34 -7.77
C VAL A 107 -22.24 -15.52 -8.91
N PRO A 108 -23.47 -16.02 -8.66
CA PRO A 108 -24.48 -16.13 -9.70
C PRO A 108 -24.72 -14.80 -10.41
N GLY A 109 -24.57 -14.79 -11.74
CA GLY A 109 -24.76 -13.58 -12.56
C GLY A 109 -23.53 -12.67 -12.71
N ALA A 110 -22.37 -13.07 -12.17
CA ALA A 110 -21.09 -12.41 -12.42
C ALA A 110 -20.09 -13.37 -13.09
N GLU A 111 -19.07 -12.83 -13.76
CA GLU A 111 -17.96 -13.64 -14.24
C GLU A 111 -17.24 -14.31 -13.05
N SER A 112 -16.89 -15.60 -13.20
CA SER A 112 -16.17 -16.31 -12.16
C SER A 112 -14.73 -15.83 -12.13
N LEU A 113 -14.26 -15.48 -10.93
CA LEU A 113 -12.86 -15.14 -10.70
C LEU A 113 -12.09 -16.40 -10.34
N THR A 114 -10.85 -16.50 -10.81
CA THR A 114 -9.96 -17.65 -10.58
C THR A 114 -9.00 -17.42 -9.41
N ALA A 115 -8.48 -18.51 -8.83
CA ALA A 115 -7.47 -18.41 -7.79
C ALA A 115 -6.19 -17.75 -8.36
N GLY A 116 -5.61 -16.81 -7.62
CA GLY A 116 -4.46 -16.01 -8.04
C GLY A 116 -4.81 -14.71 -8.76
N GLU A 117 -6.08 -14.46 -9.09
CA GLU A 117 -6.49 -13.16 -9.62
C GLU A 117 -6.41 -12.07 -8.55
N THR A 118 -6.04 -10.87 -8.99
CA THR A 118 -5.93 -9.69 -8.14
C THR A 118 -7.20 -8.85 -8.25
N ILE A 119 -7.85 -8.58 -7.13
CA ILE A 119 -9.01 -7.70 -7.05
C ILE A 119 -8.58 -6.37 -6.44
N GLY A 120 -8.80 -5.28 -7.18
CA GLY A 120 -8.60 -3.92 -6.65
C GLY A 120 -9.69 -3.57 -5.63
N LEU A 121 -9.28 -2.90 -4.56
CA LEU A 121 -10.16 -2.37 -3.52
C LEU A 121 -9.94 -0.87 -3.43
N SER A 122 -11.00 -0.15 -3.07
CA SER A 122 -10.95 1.25 -2.72
C SER A 122 -11.27 1.39 -1.24
N THR A 123 -10.36 2.01 -0.49
CA THR A 123 -10.54 2.34 0.92
C THR A 123 -10.69 3.84 1.10
N SER A 124 -11.61 4.24 1.97
CA SER A 124 -11.79 5.63 2.35
C SER A 124 -11.97 5.74 3.87
N MET A 125 -11.33 6.74 4.45
CA MET A 125 -11.50 7.16 5.84
C MET A 125 -11.94 8.63 5.87
N ASP A 126 -12.82 8.99 6.80
CA ASP A 126 -13.19 10.39 7.00
C ASP A 126 -11.96 11.21 7.44
N SER A 127 -11.88 12.48 7.05
CA SER A 127 -10.72 13.30 7.38
C SER A 127 -10.61 13.61 8.88
N CYS A 128 -11.73 13.68 9.61
CA CYS A 128 -11.72 13.82 11.07
C CYS A 128 -11.19 12.55 11.74
N ASP A 129 -11.65 11.37 11.30
CA ASP A 129 -11.19 10.07 11.79
C ASP A 129 -9.69 9.89 11.51
N TYR A 130 -9.24 10.28 10.31
CA TYR A 130 -7.82 10.24 9.94
C TYR A 130 -6.97 11.14 10.84
N ALA A 131 -7.42 12.36 11.12
CA ALA A 131 -6.73 13.28 12.03
C ALA A 131 -6.73 12.77 13.48
N GLU A 132 -7.79 12.11 13.93
CA GLU A 132 -7.84 11.45 15.23
C GLU A 132 -6.82 10.32 15.33
N MET A 133 -6.75 9.47 14.31
CA MET A 133 -5.78 8.38 14.24
C MET A 133 -4.34 8.89 14.32
N LEU A 134 -4.01 9.98 13.59
CA LEU A 134 -2.67 10.58 13.65
C LEU A 134 -2.31 11.05 15.07
N ARG A 135 -3.21 11.78 15.74
CA ARG A 135 -2.99 12.22 17.12
C ARG A 135 -2.80 11.03 18.06
N TRP A 136 -3.64 10.01 17.93
CA TRP A 136 -3.56 8.82 18.76
C TRP A 136 -2.23 8.08 18.58
N ILE A 137 -1.73 7.94 17.34
CA ILE A 137 -0.42 7.34 17.07
C ILE A 137 0.70 8.16 17.73
N GLU A 138 0.64 9.49 17.61
CA GLU A 138 1.64 10.39 18.19
C GLU A 138 1.65 10.34 19.73
N GLU A 139 0.50 10.20 20.37
CA GLU A 139 0.35 10.19 21.83
C GLU A 139 0.68 8.83 22.47
N THR A 140 0.43 7.73 21.76
CA THR A 140 0.44 6.38 22.37
C THR A 140 1.50 5.44 21.82
N ASP A 141 2.15 5.78 20.70
CA ASP A 141 3.11 4.92 19.98
C ASP A 141 2.65 3.45 19.86
N PRO A 142 1.45 3.21 19.29
CA PRO A 142 0.84 1.89 19.24
C PRO A 142 1.56 0.99 18.24
N ASP A 143 1.42 -0.32 18.42
CA ASP A 143 1.96 -1.26 17.46
C ASP A 143 1.13 -1.32 16.15
N VAL A 144 1.69 -1.93 15.11
CA VAL A 144 1.05 -2.00 13.79
C VAL A 144 -0.27 -2.79 13.80
N ALA A 145 -0.43 -3.75 14.72
CA ALA A 145 -1.65 -4.53 14.85
C ALA A 145 -2.78 -3.73 15.51
N GLU A 146 -2.44 -2.88 16.49
CA GLU A 146 -3.37 -1.93 17.10
C GLU A 146 -3.82 -0.86 16.10
N ILE A 147 -2.90 -0.34 15.28
CA ILE A 147 -3.22 0.58 14.18
C ILE A 147 -4.19 -0.09 13.20
N ASP A 148 -3.96 -1.36 12.83
CA ASP A 148 -4.85 -2.12 11.96
C ASP A 148 -6.25 -2.28 12.53
N ALA A 149 -6.34 -2.69 13.81
CA ALA A 149 -7.62 -2.91 14.48
C ALA A 149 -8.46 -1.62 14.50
N ARG A 150 -7.83 -0.50 14.86
CA ARG A 150 -8.52 0.80 14.94
C ARG A 150 -8.87 1.34 13.56
N ALA A 151 -7.95 1.29 12.60
CA ALA A 151 -8.21 1.74 11.24
C ALA A 151 -9.33 0.94 10.56
N ASN A 152 -9.41 -0.38 10.79
CA ASN A 152 -10.48 -1.22 10.26
C ASN A 152 -11.87 -0.82 10.77
N ALA A 153 -11.97 -0.32 12.01
CA ALA A 153 -13.24 0.16 12.57
C ALA A 153 -13.70 1.50 11.94
N MET A 154 -12.78 2.28 11.37
CA MET A 154 -13.00 3.62 10.82
C MET A 154 -12.97 3.66 9.28
N THR A 155 -12.58 2.56 8.63
CA THR A 155 -12.41 2.50 7.16
C THR A 155 -13.62 1.87 6.49
N ARG A 156 -14.05 2.48 5.38
CA ARG A 156 -15.00 1.85 4.44
C ARG A 156 -14.24 1.27 3.26
N THR A 157 -14.53 0.03 2.90
CA THR A 157 -13.91 -0.67 1.76
C THR A 157 -14.96 -1.00 0.71
N PHE A 158 -14.67 -0.68 -0.54
CA PHE A 158 -15.54 -0.98 -1.68
C PHE A 158 -14.72 -1.67 -2.78
N PRO A 159 -15.34 -2.53 -3.62
CA PRO A 159 -14.69 -3.03 -4.82
C PRO A 159 -14.23 -1.85 -5.69
N ALA A 160 -12.98 -1.86 -6.14
CA ALA A 160 -12.53 -0.89 -7.13
C ALA A 160 -13.13 -1.29 -8.49
N VAL A 161 -14.35 -0.85 -8.76
CA VAL A 161 -14.94 -0.99 -10.09
C VAL A 161 -14.13 -0.12 -11.03
N SER A 162 -13.36 -0.75 -11.91
CA SER A 162 -12.79 -0.05 -13.06
C SER A 162 -13.97 0.38 -13.93
N MET A 163 -14.38 1.65 -13.83
CA MET A 163 -15.27 2.22 -14.83
C MET A 163 -14.49 2.24 -16.14
N SER A 164 -14.71 1.24 -17.00
CA SER A 164 -14.38 1.36 -18.41
C SER A 164 -15.08 2.62 -18.91
N THR A 165 -14.29 3.65 -19.25
CA THR A 165 -14.80 4.85 -19.90
C THR A 165 -15.63 4.40 -21.10
N PRO A 166 -16.91 4.80 -21.23
CA PRO A 166 -17.65 4.52 -22.45
C PRO A 166 -16.86 5.08 -23.62
N ASP A 167 -16.55 4.23 -24.60
CA ASP A 167 -15.97 4.64 -25.87
C ASP A 167 -17.04 5.45 -26.62
N PHE A 168 -17.07 6.75 -26.37
CA PHE A 168 -17.80 7.67 -27.23
C PHE A 168 -16.98 7.80 -28.51
N GLY A 169 -17.25 6.89 -29.45
CA GLY A 169 -16.71 6.97 -30.81
C GLY A 169 -16.87 8.39 -31.38
N PRO A 170 -16.01 8.81 -32.31
CA PRO A 170 -15.95 10.19 -32.76
C PRO A 170 -17.31 10.61 -33.30
N ALA A 171 -17.84 11.72 -32.78
CA ALA A 171 -19.03 12.36 -33.28
C ALA A 171 -18.82 12.70 -34.77
N THR A 172 -19.51 11.99 -35.65
CA THR A 172 -19.62 12.33 -37.06
C THR A 172 -20.27 13.70 -37.17
N GLN A 173 -19.53 14.67 -37.73
CA GLN A 173 -20.03 15.96 -38.18
C GLN A 173 -20.81 15.82 -39.48
#